data_AF-A0A7Y2VAP3-F1
#
_entry.id   AF-A0A7Y2VAP3-F1
#
_cell.length_a   1.000
_cell.length_b   1.000
_cell.length_c   1.000
_cell.angle_alpha   90.00
_cell.angle_beta   90.00
_cell.angle_gamma   90.00
#
_symmetry.space_group_name_H-M   'P 1'
#
loop_
_entity.id
_entity.type
_entity.pdbx_description
1 polymer ?
#
loop_
_entity_poly.entity_id
_entity_poly.type
_entity_poly.pdbx_seq_one_letter_code
_entity_poly.pdbx_strand_id
1 'polypeptide(L)'
;MKKFLLLTSFMLTLLNCSNDLVFNDQAFQATIDNEYWKATEFGASIEEDGTFTITAALNNQVVTLTTSSLQSGTYQLGVNNENKAVYKATDLTVFSTLNNGDGEIVIENYDPVDNTITGSFRFNAYSLDGLTVNFNSGVLYRVPLQIEVEELEEEGQLRATVDDSDLIAEEVTSIMEDRMIEIVGTAADGSYIKIYIPENTPTG
;
A
#
# COMPACT_ATOMS: atom_id res chain seq x y z
N MET A 1 -13.46 -13.89 -66.67
CA MET A 1 -12.93 -14.17 -65.32
C MET A 1 -12.84 -12.83 -64.57
N LYS A 2 -13.95 -12.37 -63.97
CA LYS A 2 -13.99 -11.06 -63.27
C LYS A 2 -14.94 -11.03 -62.06
N LYS A 3 -15.68 -12.12 -61.84
CA LYS A 3 -16.62 -12.28 -60.71
C LYS A 3 -16.05 -13.06 -59.53
N PHE A 4 -14.94 -13.79 -59.73
CA PHE A 4 -14.24 -14.51 -58.66
C PHE A 4 -13.25 -13.63 -57.88
N LEU A 5 -12.86 -12.48 -58.42
CA LEU A 5 -11.90 -11.56 -57.80
C LEU A 5 -12.52 -10.78 -56.61
N LEU A 6 -13.85 -10.67 -56.56
CA LEU A 6 -14.58 -10.05 -55.46
C LEU A 6 -14.73 -11.00 -54.25
N LEU A 7 -14.78 -12.32 -54.48
CA LEU A 7 -14.97 -13.30 -53.42
C LEU A 7 -13.68 -13.54 -52.62
N THR A 8 -12.51 -13.42 -53.26
CA THR A 8 -11.20 -13.58 -52.61
C THR A 8 -10.84 -12.38 -51.72
N SER A 9 -11.38 -11.18 -52.02
CA SER A 9 -11.15 -9.97 -51.23
C SER A 9 -11.95 -9.93 -49.93
N PHE A 10 -13.04 -10.69 -49.82
CA PHE A 10 -13.89 -10.73 -48.61
C PHE A 10 -13.40 -11.75 -47.57
N MET A 11 -12.54 -12.69 -47.95
CA MET A 11 -12.07 -13.75 -47.05
C MET A 11 -10.86 -13.34 -46.20
N LEU A 12 -10.17 -12.23 -46.54
CA LEU A 12 -9.00 -11.75 -45.81
C LEU A 12 -9.34 -10.87 -44.59
N THR A 13 -10.61 -10.49 -44.39
CA THR A 13 -11.02 -9.63 -43.26
C THR A 13 -11.50 -10.41 -42.03
N LEU A 14 -11.59 -11.75 -42.12
CA LEU A 14 -12.09 -12.60 -41.03
C LEU A 14 -10.97 -13.19 -40.13
N LEU A 15 -9.70 -12.85 -40.36
CA LEU A 15 -8.56 -13.36 -39.59
C LEU A 15 -8.03 -12.40 -38.51
N ASN A 16 -8.63 -11.22 -38.33
CA ASN A 16 -8.19 -10.24 -37.32
C ASN A 16 -9.05 -10.23 -36.06
N CYS A 17 -9.58 -11.39 -35.63
CA CYS A 17 -10.09 -11.53 -34.27
C CYS A 17 -8.92 -11.92 -33.36
N SER A 18 -7.97 -10.99 -33.18
CA SER A 18 -7.02 -11.09 -32.07
C SER A 18 -7.81 -10.84 -30.80
N ASN A 19 -8.40 -11.89 -30.25
CA ASN A 19 -8.82 -11.87 -28.86
C ASN A 19 -7.53 -11.90 -28.03
N ASP A 20 -6.93 -10.74 -27.81
CA ASP A 20 -5.98 -10.57 -26.71
C ASP A 20 -6.81 -10.72 -25.42
N LEU A 21 -7.05 -11.98 -25.03
CA LEU A 21 -7.47 -12.34 -23.70
C LEU A 21 -6.31 -11.95 -22.78
N VAL A 22 -6.38 -10.73 -22.25
CA VAL A 22 -5.55 -10.31 -21.13
C VAL A 22 -6.06 -11.10 -19.93
N PHE A 23 -5.45 -12.25 -19.68
CA PHE A 23 -5.63 -12.97 -18.42
C PHE A 23 -5.02 -12.07 -17.34
N ASN A 24 -5.88 -11.49 -16.50
CA ASN A 24 -5.44 -10.74 -15.34
C ASN A 24 -5.00 -11.74 -14.27
N ASP A 25 -3.84 -12.37 -14.47
CA ASP A 25 -3.36 -13.47 -13.62
C ASP A 25 -3.08 -13.02 -12.19
N GLN A 26 -2.82 -11.72 -11.98
CA GLN A 26 -2.64 -11.09 -10.68
C GLN A 26 -3.12 -9.63 -10.73
N ALA A 27 -3.68 -9.13 -9.63
CA ALA A 27 -4.04 -7.72 -9.53
C ALA A 27 -4.14 -7.23 -8.08
N PHE A 28 -3.77 -5.96 -7.93
CA PHE A 28 -4.21 -5.10 -6.86
C PHE A 28 -4.91 -3.90 -7.50
N GLN A 29 -6.19 -3.69 -7.19
CA GLN A 29 -6.97 -2.58 -7.74
C GLN A 29 -8.04 -2.11 -6.77
N ALA A 30 -8.47 -0.87 -6.91
CA ALA A 30 -9.55 -0.26 -6.14
C ALA A 30 -10.17 0.91 -6.90
N THR A 31 -11.21 1.50 -6.34
CA THR A 31 -11.68 2.83 -6.70
C THR A 31 -11.30 3.80 -5.59
N ILE A 32 -10.50 4.81 -5.91
CA ILE A 32 -10.07 5.87 -4.98
C ILE A 32 -10.86 7.14 -5.33
N ASP A 33 -11.70 7.62 -4.42
CA ASP A 33 -12.52 8.82 -4.63
C ASP A 33 -13.31 8.86 -5.95
N ASN A 34 -13.83 7.68 -6.35
CA ASN A 34 -14.56 7.41 -7.60
C ASN A 34 -13.69 7.28 -8.87
N GLU A 35 -12.37 7.33 -8.75
CA GLU A 35 -11.44 7.07 -9.84
C GLU A 35 -10.92 5.63 -9.78
N TYR A 36 -10.91 4.94 -10.93
CA TYR A 36 -10.37 3.59 -11.01
C TYR A 36 -8.85 3.62 -10.86
N TRP A 37 -8.34 2.82 -9.92
CA TRP A 37 -6.93 2.70 -9.61
C TRP A 37 -6.49 1.25 -9.70
N LYS A 38 -5.42 0.98 -10.46
CA LYS A 38 -4.81 -0.34 -10.59
C LYS A 38 -3.30 -0.22 -10.44
N ALA A 39 -2.75 -0.94 -9.47
CA ALA A 39 -1.32 -0.94 -9.22
C ALA A 39 -0.54 -1.53 -10.40
N THR A 40 0.64 -0.98 -10.66
CA THR A 40 1.63 -1.56 -11.57
C THR A 40 2.65 -2.42 -10.85
N GLU A 41 2.83 -2.19 -9.54
CA GLU A 41 3.76 -2.89 -8.66
C GLU A 41 3.01 -3.26 -7.39
N PHE A 42 3.10 -4.52 -6.95
CA PHE A 42 2.47 -4.97 -5.71
C PHE A 42 3.09 -6.27 -5.22
N GLY A 43 2.97 -6.52 -3.91
CA GLY A 43 3.45 -7.71 -3.24
C GLY A 43 3.00 -7.73 -1.80
N ALA A 44 3.28 -8.83 -1.11
CA ALA A 44 2.99 -8.97 0.30
C ALA A 44 4.17 -9.60 1.06
N SER A 45 4.26 -9.34 2.35
CA SER A 45 5.27 -9.88 3.25
C SER A 45 4.66 -10.28 4.59
N ILE A 46 5.32 -11.18 5.30
CA ILE A 46 4.94 -11.60 6.65
C ILE A 46 6.17 -11.53 7.56
N GLU A 47 6.00 -10.92 8.73
CA GLU A 47 7.04 -10.80 9.76
C GLU A 47 7.05 -12.01 10.71
N GLU A 48 8.10 -12.13 11.54
CA GLU A 48 8.21 -13.24 12.51
C GLU A 48 7.09 -13.26 13.55
N ASP A 49 6.54 -12.10 13.88
CA ASP A 49 5.44 -11.94 14.84
C ASP A 49 4.06 -12.26 14.23
N GLY A 50 3.99 -12.52 12.92
CA GLY A 50 2.78 -12.82 12.17
C GLY A 50 2.11 -11.61 11.55
N THR A 51 2.64 -10.39 11.74
CA THR A 51 2.19 -9.18 11.05
C THR A 51 2.29 -9.39 9.55
N PHE A 52 1.16 -9.20 8.86
CA PHE A 52 1.04 -9.41 7.43
C PHE A 52 0.79 -8.08 6.72
N THR A 53 1.63 -7.76 5.74
CA THR A 53 1.59 -6.49 5.02
C THR A 53 1.45 -6.73 3.52
N ILE A 54 0.55 -5.98 2.88
CA ILE A 54 0.37 -5.95 1.43
C ILE A 54 0.64 -4.53 0.96
N THR A 55 1.55 -4.37 0.00
CA THR A 55 1.92 -3.07 -0.55
C THR A 55 1.64 -3.05 -2.05
N ALA A 56 1.15 -1.91 -2.54
CA ALA A 56 0.87 -1.69 -3.96
C ALA A 56 1.15 -0.24 -4.36
N ALA A 57 1.65 -0.04 -5.59
CA ALA A 57 2.07 1.27 -6.07
C ALA A 57 1.66 1.56 -7.53
N LEU A 58 1.42 2.84 -7.80
CA LEU A 58 1.19 3.40 -9.14
C LEU A 58 1.58 4.90 -9.15
N ASN A 59 2.52 5.31 -10.00
CA ASN A 59 2.88 6.72 -10.19
C ASN A 59 3.12 7.48 -8.87
N ASN A 60 4.00 6.94 -8.01
CA ASN A 60 4.36 7.47 -6.68
C ASN A 60 3.23 7.43 -5.64
N GLN A 61 2.05 6.93 -5.98
CA GLN A 61 1.02 6.59 -5.01
C GLN A 61 1.34 5.22 -4.42
N VAL A 62 1.22 5.08 -3.10
CA VAL A 62 1.49 3.82 -2.39
C VAL A 62 0.34 3.50 -1.46
N VAL A 63 -0.19 2.28 -1.56
CA VAL A 63 -1.20 1.72 -0.65
C VAL A 63 -0.52 0.61 0.16
N THR A 64 -0.65 0.69 1.47
CA THR A 64 -0.16 -0.33 2.41
C THR A 64 -1.31 -0.81 3.28
N LEU A 65 -1.58 -2.11 3.24
CA LEU A 65 -2.60 -2.79 4.03
C LEU A 65 -1.89 -3.69 5.03
N THR A 66 -2.17 -3.54 6.32
CA THR A 66 -1.59 -4.37 7.38
C THR A 66 -2.70 -5.10 8.12
N THR A 67 -2.51 -6.40 8.35
CA THR A 67 -3.37 -7.23 9.19
C THR A 67 -2.53 -7.96 10.23
N SER A 68 -3.16 -8.32 11.35
CA SER A 68 -2.52 -9.06 12.44
C SER A 68 -2.16 -10.51 12.08
N SER A 69 -2.61 -11.00 10.92
CA SER A 69 -2.33 -12.35 10.45
C SER A 69 -2.61 -12.52 8.95
N LEU A 70 -1.97 -13.52 8.35
CA LEU A 70 -2.21 -14.00 6.99
C LEU A 70 -3.47 -14.90 6.87
N GLN A 71 -4.03 -15.34 7.99
CA GLN A 71 -5.14 -16.29 7.96
C GLN A 71 -6.39 -15.70 7.28
N SER A 72 -7.17 -16.56 6.62
CA SER A 72 -8.45 -16.14 6.05
C SER A 72 -9.36 -15.56 7.14
N GLY A 73 -9.95 -14.41 6.87
CA GLY A 73 -10.76 -13.68 7.83
C GLY A 73 -11.01 -12.23 7.45
N THR A 74 -11.81 -11.56 8.28
CA THR A 74 -12.08 -10.12 8.16
C THR A 74 -11.35 -9.38 9.27
N TYR A 75 -10.52 -8.42 8.88
CA TYR A 75 -9.71 -7.58 9.74
C TYR A 75 -10.30 -6.18 9.75
N GLN A 76 -10.89 -5.79 10.88
CA GLN A 76 -11.51 -4.48 11.04
C GLN A 76 -10.45 -3.40 11.24
N LEU A 77 -10.57 -2.28 10.50
CA LEU A 77 -9.66 -1.14 10.55
C LEU A 77 -10.23 -0.05 11.47
N GLY A 78 -9.35 0.73 12.08
CA GLY A 78 -9.74 1.87 12.93
C GLY A 78 -10.21 1.50 14.34
N VAL A 79 -10.08 0.23 14.74
CA VAL A 79 -10.42 -0.26 16.09
C VAL A 79 -9.18 -0.31 16.99
N ASN A 80 -8.05 -0.73 16.45
CA ASN A 80 -6.76 -0.82 17.12
C ASN A 80 -5.63 -0.55 16.11
N ASN A 81 -4.38 -0.73 16.54
CA ASN A 81 -3.21 -0.47 15.69
C ASN A 81 -2.70 -1.72 14.94
N GLU A 82 -3.31 -2.89 15.17
CA GLU A 82 -2.88 -4.17 14.58
C GLU A 82 -3.34 -4.30 13.12
N ASN A 83 -4.52 -3.78 12.80
CA ASN A 83 -5.03 -3.75 11.43
C ASN A 83 -5.19 -2.30 10.98
N LYS A 84 -4.53 -1.93 9.88
CA LYS A 84 -4.52 -0.55 9.38
C LYS A 84 -4.36 -0.50 7.87
N ALA A 85 -4.84 0.58 7.28
CA ALA A 85 -4.52 0.94 5.91
C ALA A 85 -3.86 2.32 5.88
N VAL A 86 -2.81 2.45 5.07
CA VAL A 86 -2.09 3.69 4.82
C VAL A 86 -2.07 3.94 3.33
N TYR A 87 -2.30 5.19 2.94
CA TYR A 87 -2.21 5.64 1.57
C TYR A 87 -1.32 6.88 1.48
N LYS A 88 -0.27 6.82 0.67
CA LYS A 88 0.57 7.98 0.31
C LYS A 88 0.17 8.43 -1.09
N ALA A 89 -0.34 9.65 -1.22
CA ALA A 89 -0.67 10.26 -2.50
C ALA A 89 0.59 10.80 -3.21
N THR A 90 0.45 11.16 -4.50
CA THR A 90 1.56 11.69 -5.31
C THR A 90 2.16 12.98 -4.75
N ASP A 91 1.36 13.80 -4.06
CA ASP A 91 1.80 15.04 -3.41
C ASP A 91 2.42 14.81 -2.02
N LEU A 92 2.69 13.55 -1.67
CA LEU A 92 3.22 13.09 -0.39
C LEU A 92 2.25 13.21 0.79
N THR A 93 0.98 13.59 0.56
CA THR A 93 -0.04 13.53 1.61
C THR A 93 -0.23 12.08 2.05
N VAL A 94 -0.15 11.83 3.36
CA VAL A 94 -0.35 10.52 3.96
C VAL A 94 -1.71 10.47 4.64
N PHE A 95 -2.49 9.46 4.26
CA PHE A 95 -3.78 9.13 4.86
C PHE A 95 -3.64 7.81 5.61
N SER A 96 -4.27 7.72 6.79
CA SER A 96 -4.25 6.50 7.58
C SER A 96 -5.60 6.24 8.22
N THR A 97 -5.96 4.97 8.36
CA THR A 97 -7.12 4.56 9.16
C THR A 97 -6.89 4.76 10.66
N LEU A 98 -5.64 4.97 11.10
CA LEU A 98 -5.32 5.31 12.49
C LEU A 98 -5.79 6.73 12.87
N ASN A 99 -6.03 7.59 11.89
CA ASN A 99 -6.50 8.96 12.10
C ASN A 99 -8.04 9.03 12.13
N ASN A 100 -8.68 8.19 12.97
CA ASN A 100 -10.14 8.03 13.03
C ASN A 100 -10.79 7.52 11.73
N GLY A 101 -10.07 6.68 10.97
CA GLY A 101 -10.63 5.99 9.81
C GLY A 101 -11.42 4.75 10.19
N ASP A 102 -12.01 4.12 9.18
CA ASP A 102 -12.74 2.86 9.31
C ASP A 102 -12.58 2.02 8.04
N GLY A 103 -12.94 0.75 8.12
CA GLY A 103 -12.91 -0.14 6.97
C GLY A 103 -12.64 -1.58 7.35
N GLU A 104 -12.36 -2.38 6.34
CA GLU A 104 -12.00 -3.78 6.52
C GLU A 104 -11.07 -4.26 5.42
N ILE A 105 -10.19 -5.18 5.79
CA ILE A 105 -9.43 -6.03 4.88
C ILE A 105 -10.01 -7.44 5.03
N VAL A 106 -10.35 -8.09 3.93
CA VAL A 106 -10.83 -9.47 3.90
C VAL A 106 -9.80 -10.31 3.18
N ILE A 107 -9.19 -11.23 3.91
CA ILE A 107 -8.37 -12.30 3.32
C ILE A 107 -9.31 -13.47 3.04
N GLU A 108 -9.55 -13.77 1.78
CA GLU A 108 -10.42 -14.88 1.38
C GLU A 108 -9.61 -16.18 1.36
N ASN A 109 -8.44 -16.15 0.71
CA ASN A 109 -7.61 -17.32 0.54
C ASN A 109 -6.12 -16.97 0.50
N TYR A 110 -5.33 -17.76 1.23
CA TYR A 110 -3.90 -17.91 1.00
C TYR A 110 -3.66 -19.25 0.29
N ASP A 111 -3.06 -19.19 -0.89
CA ASP A 111 -2.62 -20.36 -1.63
C ASP A 111 -1.13 -20.63 -1.31
N PRO A 112 -0.80 -21.66 -0.50
CA PRO A 112 0.58 -21.98 -0.16
C PRO A 112 1.37 -22.66 -1.28
N VAL A 113 0.70 -23.11 -2.36
CA VAL A 113 1.35 -23.74 -3.51
C VAL A 113 1.88 -22.66 -4.45
N ASP A 114 1.03 -21.70 -4.79
CA ASP A 114 1.40 -20.57 -5.64
C ASP A 114 2.02 -19.41 -4.84
N ASN A 115 1.97 -19.47 -3.51
CA ASN A 115 2.38 -18.43 -2.57
C ASN A 115 1.68 -17.09 -2.82
N THR A 116 0.35 -17.12 -2.99
CA THR A 116 -0.44 -15.94 -3.35
C THR A 116 -1.64 -15.71 -2.45
N ILE A 117 -2.06 -14.44 -2.36
CA ILE A 117 -3.17 -13.96 -1.54
C ILE A 117 -4.29 -13.41 -2.42
N THR A 118 -5.52 -13.82 -2.09
CA THR A 118 -6.75 -13.32 -2.71
C THR A 118 -7.69 -12.82 -1.63
N GLY A 119 -8.35 -11.69 -1.92
CA GLY A 119 -9.17 -11.00 -0.96
C GLY A 119 -9.75 -9.69 -1.49
N SER A 120 -10.31 -8.92 -0.57
CA SER A 120 -10.87 -7.60 -0.87
C SER A 120 -10.61 -6.61 0.26
N PHE A 121 -10.78 -5.32 -0.01
CA PHE A 121 -10.63 -4.29 1.01
C PHE A 121 -11.48 -3.07 0.67
N ARG A 122 -11.82 -2.30 1.72
CA ARG A 122 -12.41 -0.97 1.61
C ARG A 122 -12.07 -0.18 2.87
N PHE A 123 -11.83 1.11 2.75
CA PHE A 123 -11.59 1.95 3.91
C PHE A 123 -11.84 3.43 3.64
N ASN A 124 -12.11 4.16 4.71
CA ASN A 124 -12.02 5.61 4.79
C ASN A 124 -10.78 5.94 5.63
N ALA A 125 -9.87 6.75 5.09
CA ALA A 125 -8.67 7.18 5.79
C ALA A 125 -8.58 8.69 5.81
N TYR A 126 -7.86 9.22 6.82
CA TYR A 126 -7.72 10.65 7.01
C TYR A 126 -6.24 11.04 7.13
N SER A 127 -5.90 12.22 6.62
CA SER A 127 -4.60 12.84 6.91
C SER A 127 -4.63 13.52 8.29
N LEU A 128 -3.45 13.90 8.80
CA LEU A 128 -3.37 14.68 10.03
C LEU A 128 -4.05 16.06 9.93
N ASP A 129 -4.11 16.61 8.71
CA ASP A 129 -4.80 17.87 8.40
C ASP A 129 -6.32 17.72 8.24
N GLY A 130 -6.85 16.50 8.43
CA GLY A 130 -8.28 16.22 8.32
C GLY A 130 -8.80 16.09 6.90
N LEU A 131 -7.92 15.97 5.89
CA LEU A 131 -8.32 15.54 4.54
C LEU A 131 -8.77 14.08 4.58
N THR A 132 -9.62 13.67 3.64
CA THR A 132 -10.17 12.32 3.57
C THR A 132 -9.89 11.69 2.22
N VAL A 133 -9.74 10.37 2.21
CA VAL A 133 -9.70 9.53 1.01
C VAL A 133 -10.59 8.31 1.21
N ASN A 134 -11.40 7.98 0.21
CA ASN A 134 -12.24 6.79 0.19
C ASN A 134 -11.69 5.74 -0.77
N PHE A 135 -11.39 4.56 -0.24
CA PHE A 135 -11.12 3.35 -1.01
C PHE A 135 -12.34 2.45 -0.98
N ASN A 136 -12.91 2.16 -2.14
CA ASN A 136 -13.98 1.19 -2.29
C ASN A 136 -13.69 0.18 -3.41
N SER A 137 -14.44 -0.93 -3.41
CA SER A 137 -14.29 -2.01 -4.39
C SER A 137 -12.84 -2.50 -4.55
N GLY A 138 -12.08 -2.53 -3.46
CA GLY A 138 -10.71 -3.03 -3.44
C GLY A 138 -10.66 -4.54 -3.67
N VAL A 139 -9.79 -4.98 -4.57
CA VAL A 139 -9.59 -6.38 -4.95
C VAL A 139 -8.12 -6.73 -4.89
N LEU A 140 -7.83 -7.82 -4.20
CA LEU A 140 -6.55 -8.51 -4.18
C LEU A 140 -6.77 -9.83 -4.92
N TYR A 141 -6.10 -10.02 -6.05
CA TYR A 141 -6.19 -11.26 -6.81
C TYR A 141 -4.80 -11.83 -7.02
N ARG A 142 -4.55 -12.99 -6.42
CA ARG A 142 -3.26 -13.71 -6.52
C ARG A 142 -2.05 -12.81 -6.28
N VAL A 143 -2.12 -11.92 -5.29
CA VAL A 143 -1.00 -11.06 -4.87
C VAL A 143 0.13 -11.93 -4.34
N PRO A 144 1.36 -11.85 -4.88
CA PRO A 144 2.45 -12.73 -4.47
C PRO A 144 2.98 -12.37 -3.08
N LEU A 145 3.20 -13.39 -2.26
CA LEU A 145 3.94 -13.28 -1.01
C LEU A 145 5.44 -13.39 -1.33
N GLN A 146 6.23 -12.39 -0.96
CA GLN A 146 7.68 -12.38 -1.09
C GLN A 146 8.27 -12.62 0.31
N ILE A 147 9.08 -13.67 0.45
CA ILE A 147 9.73 -14.03 1.73
C ILE A 147 10.98 -13.16 1.98
N GLU A 148 11.31 -12.28 1.03
CA GLU A 148 12.48 -11.40 1.08
C GLU A 148 11.98 -9.96 1.17
N VAL A 149 12.02 -9.39 2.38
CA VAL A 149 11.92 -7.94 2.54
C VAL A 149 13.32 -7.41 2.21
N GLU A 150 13.60 -7.18 0.93
CA GLU A 150 14.48 -6.05 0.63
C GLU A 150 13.70 -4.85 1.13
N GLU A 151 14.15 -4.24 2.24
CA GLU A 151 13.68 -2.93 2.66
C GLU A 151 13.74 -2.05 1.42
N LEU A 152 12.58 -1.78 0.81
CA LEU A 152 12.46 -0.68 -0.12
C LEU A 152 12.87 0.51 0.72
N GLU A 153 14.08 1.03 0.45
CA GLU A 153 14.73 2.11 1.17
C GLU A 153 13.64 3.03 1.70
N GLU A 154 13.42 3.01 3.02
CA GLU A 154 12.37 3.82 3.61
C GLU A 154 12.69 5.27 3.26
N GLU A 155 11.97 5.81 2.27
CA GLU A 155 11.98 7.21 1.89
C GLU A 155 11.39 7.99 3.08
N GLY A 156 12.26 8.21 4.06
CA GLY A 156 11.92 8.69 5.39
C GLY A 156 13.04 8.52 6.43
N GLN A 157 14.32 8.55 6.04
CA GLN A 157 15.40 8.55 7.05
C GLN A 157 15.38 9.84 7.87
N LEU A 158 15.23 9.72 9.19
CA LEU A 158 15.53 10.83 10.09
C LEU A 158 17.05 11.01 10.15
N ARG A 159 17.54 12.05 9.48
CA ARG A 159 18.96 12.42 9.45
C ARG A 159 19.19 13.75 10.14
N ALA A 160 20.27 13.84 10.90
CA ALA A 160 20.72 15.08 11.50
C ALA A 160 22.24 15.15 11.43
N THR A 161 22.80 16.35 11.44
CA THR A 161 24.23 16.54 11.71
C THR A 161 24.37 17.14 13.09
N VAL A 162 25.04 16.43 14.00
CA VAL A 162 25.29 16.86 15.39
C VAL A 162 26.80 16.93 15.57
N ASP A 163 27.33 18.10 15.92
CA ASP A 163 28.76 18.35 16.08
C ASP A 163 29.61 17.85 14.89
N ASP A 164 29.19 18.22 13.67
CA ASP A 164 29.81 17.83 12.38
C ASP A 164 29.80 16.31 12.08
N SER A 165 29.08 15.52 12.87
CA SER A 165 28.88 14.09 12.65
C SER A 165 27.47 13.81 12.16
N ASP A 166 27.35 13.01 11.10
CA ASP A 166 26.05 12.59 10.58
C ASP A 166 25.45 11.50 11.48
N LEU A 167 24.24 11.76 11.95
CA LEU A 167 23.35 10.80 12.57
C LEU A 167 22.32 10.37 11.52
N ILE A 168 22.27 9.07 11.26
CA ILE A 168 21.25 8.43 10.43
C ILE A 168 20.50 7.49 11.36
N ALA A 169 19.23 7.79 11.63
CA ALA A 169 18.41 6.93 12.46
C ALA A 169 18.09 5.63 11.71
N GLU A 170 18.36 4.49 12.36
CA GLU A 170 17.93 3.15 11.92
C GLU A 170 16.59 2.76 12.55
N GLU A 171 16.27 3.31 13.73
CA GLU A 171 14.97 3.16 14.38
C GLU A 171 14.38 4.55 14.66
N VAL A 172 13.11 4.76 14.29
CA VAL A 172 12.37 5.98 14.63
C VAL A 172 11.11 5.59 15.40
N THR A 173 11.00 6.06 16.64
CA THR A 173 9.82 5.87 17.50
C THR A 173 9.12 7.19 17.76
N SER A 174 7.83 7.13 18.08
CA SER A 174 7.07 8.31 18.50
C SER A 174 6.14 8.00 19.66
N ILE A 175 6.08 8.87 20.67
CA ILE A 175 5.14 8.78 21.78
C ILE A 175 4.45 10.11 22.03
N MET A 176 3.16 10.06 22.37
CA MET A 176 2.38 11.22 22.84
C MET A 176 2.40 11.25 24.36
N GLU A 177 3.06 12.24 24.94
CA GLU A 177 3.06 12.48 26.39
C GLU A 177 2.87 13.98 26.64
N ASP A 178 1.99 14.34 27.59
CA ASP A 178 1.75 15.73 27.99
C ASP A 178 1.45 16.73 26.84
N ARG A 179 0.72 16.29 25.80
CA ARG A 179 0.40 17.06 24.58
C ARG A 179 1.63 17.44 23.75
N MET A 180 2.69 16.65 23.86
CA MET A 180 3.89 16.73 23.03
C MET A 180 4.07 15.38 22.34
N ILE A 181 4.28 15.40 21.04
CA ILE A 181 4.83 14.26 20.31
C ILE A 181 6.34 14.28 20.56
N GLU A 182 6.85 13.28 21.26
CA GLU A 182 8.27 12.98 21.32
C GLU A 182 8.61 11.99 20.20
N ILE A 183 9.44 12.40 19.25
CA ILE A 183 9.99 11.55 18.20
C ILE A 183 11.45 11.26 18.56
N VAL A 184 11.83 9.99 18.61
CA VAL A 184 13.20 9.55 18.90
C VAL A 184 13.74 8.79 17.71
N GLY A 185 14.81 9.30 17.09
CA GLY A 185 15.58 8.54 16.11
C GLY A 185 16.88 8.03 16.72
N THR A 186 17.13 6.73 16.62
CA THR A 186 18.31 6.05 17.17
C THR A 186 19.15 5.48 16.02
N ALA A 187 20.45 5.74 16.02
CA ALA A 187 21.40 5.20 15.06
C ALA A 187 21.98 3.84 15.53
N ALA A 188 22.66 3.14 14.62
CA ALA A 188 23.27 1.82 14.86
C ALA A 188 24.21 1.78 16.08
N ASP A 189 24.91 2.88 16.33
CA ASP A 189 25.87 3.02 17.43
C ASP A 189 25.21 3.37 18.78
N GLY A 190 23.88 3.48 18.80
CA GLY A 190 23.08 3.85 19.96
C GLY A 190 23.01 5.36 20.23
N SER A 191 23.62 6.19 19.38
CA SER A 191 23.37 7.64 19.42
C SER A 191 21.92 7.94 19.01
N TYR A 192 21.36 9.02 19.55
CA TYR A 192 19.95 9.34 19.30
C TYR A 192 19.70 10.84 19.23
N ILE A 193 18.65 11.20 18.50
CA ILE A 193 18.05 12.53 18.47
C ILE A 193 16.62 12.47 19.00
N LYS A 194 16.23 13.44 19.83
CA LYS A 194 14.85 13.61 20.31
C LYS A 194 14.27 14.91 19.78
N ILE A 195 13.11 14.84 19.17
CA ILE A 195 12.36 15.98 18.65
C ILE A 195 11.05 16.06 19.42
N TYR A 196 10.76 17.23 19.98
CA TYR A 196 9.52 17.49 20.69
C TYR A 196 8.64 18.41 19.86
N ILE A 197 7.50 17.91 19.39
CA ILE A 197 6.52 18.66 18.61
C ILE A 197 5.27 18.89 19.48
N PRO A 198 4.88 20.14 19.75
CA PRO A 198 3.61 20.42 20.41
C PRO A 198 2.43 19.86 19.60
N GLU A 199 1.44 19.27 20.27
CA GLU A 199 0.22 18.72 19.66
C GLU A 199 -0.56 19.74 18.80
N ASN A 200 -0.40 21.04 19.09
CA ASN A 200 -1.07 22.13 18.39
C ASN A 200 -0.13 22.89 17.44
N THR A 201 0.92 22.24 16.94
CA THR A 201 1.79 22.86 15.93
C THR A 201 0.96 23.10 14.67
N PRO A 202 0.76 24.37 14.24
CA PRO A 202 0.02 24.64 13.02
C PRO A 202 0.70 23.91 11.86
N THR A 203 -0.06 23.17 11.09
CA THR A 203 0.44 22.61 9.84
C THR A 203 0.59 23.75 8.84
N GLY A 204 1.77 23.82 8.22
CA GLY A 204 2.19 24.91 7.33
C GLY A 204 1.97 24.57 5.86
#